data_AF-A0A3M1QGC8-F1
#
_entry.id   AF-A0A3M1QGC8-F1
#
_cell.length_a   1.000
_cell.length_b   1.000
_cell.length_c   1.000
_cell.angle_alpha   90.00
_cell.angle_beta   90.00
_cell.angle_gamma   90.00
#
_symmetry.space_group_name_H-M   'P 1'
#
loop_
_entity.id
_entity.type
_entity.pdbx_description
1 polymer ?
#
loop_
_entity_poly.entity_id
_entity_poly.type
_entity_poly.pdbx_seq_one_letter_code
_entity_poly.pdbx_strand_id
1 'polypeptide(L)'
;NAQLVDVLPGGVTFVSATPTQGSCGESGGTVTCPLGTLANGGSATITIVITTTGTGTITNTASATGTVVDPAPGNNTTIAENTTVNDAPPVASFTTSSSAPLTIDFTDTSTGTITTYTWDFGDGSPTDSSQNPSHTYAASGNYDVKLTVDGPGGMDMITVTISV
;
A
#
# COMPACT_ATOMS: atom_id res chain seq x y z
N ASN A 1 0.15 36.28 -16.44
CA ASN A 1 0.95 35.12 -16.02
C ASN A 1 0.04 34.11 -15.35
N ALA A 2 0.13 32.85 -15.78
CA ALA A 2 -0.55 31.70 -15.21
C ALA A 2 0.24 31.14 -14.03
N GLN A 3 -0.48 30.56 -13.06
CA GLN A 3 0.04 29.95 -11.86
C GLN A 3 -0.84 28.75 -11.47
N LEU A 4 -0.23 27.62 -11.17
CA LEU A 4 -0.90 26.48 -10.54
C LEU A 4 -0.74 26.57 -9.02
N VAL A 5 -1.81 26.28 -8.29
CA VAL A 5 -1.80 26.07 -6.85
C VAL A 5 -2.46 24.72 -6.56
N ASP A 6 -1.75 23.87 -5.83
CA ASP A 6 -2.21 22.54 -5.44
C ASP A 6 -1.99 22.34 -3.94
N VAL A 7 -3.06 22.11 -3.19
CA VAL A 7 -2.98 21.86 -1.74
C VAL A 7 -2.93 20.36 -1.54
N LEU A 8 -1.76 19.86 -1.12
CA LEU A 8 -1.53 18.44 -0.94
C LEU A 8 -2.48 17.86 0.12
N PRO A 9 -3.04 16.67 -0.11
CA PRO A 9 -3.94 16.03 0.84
C PRO A 9 -3.23 15.67 2.15
N GLY A 10 -3.98 15.56 3.24
CA GLY A 10 -3.41 15.11 4.52
C GLY A 10 -2.81 13.70 4.42
N GLY A 11 -1.72 13.45 5.13
CA GLY A 11 -1.08 12.12 5.19
C GLY A 11 -0.05 11.84 4.10
N VAL A 12 0.17 12.79 3.17
CA VAL A 12 1.21 12.69 2.14
C VAL A 12 2.41 13.58 2.47
N THR A 13 3.57 13.20 1.97
CA THR A 13 4.82 13.97 2.05
C THR A 13 5.24 14.36 0.64
N PHE A 14 5.56 15.64 0.44
CA PHE A 14 6.07 16.13 -0.83
C PHE A 14 7.45 15.58 -1.14
N VAL A 15 7.67 15.13 -2.38
CA VAL A 15 8.99 14.67 -2.87
C VAL A 15 9.53 15.63 -3.92
N SER A 16 8.75 15.92 -4.96
CA SER A 16 9.16 16.83 -6.03
C SER A 16 7.98 17.36 -6.83
N ALA A 17 8.19 18.49 -7.52
CA ALA A 17 7.28 19.01 -8.53
C ALA A 17 8.11 19.45 -9.74
N THR A 18 7.85 18.83 -10.89
CA THR A 18 8.58 19.10 -12.13
C THR A 18 7.63 19.67 -13.17
N PRO A 19 7.70 20.98 -13.45
CA PRO A 19 6.90 21.60 -14.50
C PRO A 19 7.60 21.56 -15.86
N THR A 20 6.83 21.50 -16.96
CA THR A 20 7.36 21.68 -18.32
C THR A 20 7.67 23.15 -18.64
N GLN A 21 7.17 24.09 -17.83
CA GLN A 21 7.42 25.52 -17.94
C GLN A 21 7.38 26.18 -16.55
N GLY A 22 8.30 27.11 -16.32
CA GLY A 22 8.37 27.83 -15.05
C GLY A 22 9.08 27.02 -13.97
N SER A 23 8.69 27.24 -12.72
CA SER A 23 9.27 26.58 -11.55
C SER A 23 8.19 26.27 -10.54
N CYS A 24 8.39 25.23 -9.73
CA CYS A 24 7.48 24.89 -8.63
C CYS A 24 8.22 24.91 -7.30
N GLY A 25 7.52 25.29 -6.24
CA GLY A 25 7.96 25.15 -4.86
C GLY A 25 6.84 24.64 -3.97
N GLU A 26 7.19 23.95 -2.89
CA GLU A 26 6.24 23.51 -1.87
C GLU A 26 6.52 24.25 -0.56
N SER A 27 5.45 24.68 0.11
CA SER A 27 5.52 25.25 1.45
C SER A 27 4.23 24.98 2.20
N GLY A 28 4.34 24.35 3.37
CA GLY A 28 3.20 24.15 4.27
C GLY A 28 2.10 23.23 3.71
N GLY A 29 2.47 22.25 2.90
CA GLY A 29 1.57 21.33 2.22
C GLY A 29 0.94 21.90 0.95
N THR A 30 1.40 23.06 0.46
CA THR A 30 0.88 23.67 -0.77
C THR A 30 1.97 23.80 -1.82
N VAL A 31 1.76 23.17 -2.98
CA VAL A 31 2.61 23.31 -4.17
C VAL A 31 2.15 24.51 -4.98
N THR A 32 3.06 25.45 -5.23
CA THR A 32 2.81 26.63 -6.07
C THR A 32 3.76 26.64 -7.25
N CYS A 33 3.21 26.72 -8.46
CA CYS A 33 3.99 26.75 -9.70
C CYS A 33 3.68 28.00 -10.52
N PRO A 34 4.52 29.05 -10.46
CA PRO A 34 4.46 30.15 -11.42
C PRO A 34 4.88 29.66 -12.81
N LEU A 35 3.93 29.57 -13.74
CA LEU A 35 4.15 29.06 -15.10
C LEU A 35 4.55 30.19 -16.07
N GLY A 36 4.20 31.44 -15.74
CA GLY A 36 4.51 32.59 -16.59
C GLY A 36 3.49 32.76 -17.72
N THR A 37 3.94 33.12 -18.92
CA THR A 37 3.04 33.34 -20.06
C THR A 37 2.86 32.05 -20.85
N LEU A 38 1.61 31.62 -20.98
CA LEU A 38 1.21 30.56 -21.90
C LEU A 38 0.76 31.19 -23.22
N ALA A 39 1.28 30.68 -24.34
CA ALA A 39 0.82 31.08 -25.66
C ALA A 39 -0.62 30.60 -25.90
N ASN A 40 -1.34 31.23 -26.84
CA ASN A 40 -2.67 30.77 -27.21
C ASN A 40 -2.63 29.31 -27.70
N GLY A 41 -3.43 28.43 -27.09
CA GLY A 41 -3.42 26.98 -27.34
C GLY A 41 -2.22 26.24 -26.74
N GLY A 42 -1.32 26.93 -26.02
CA GLY A 42 -0.21 26.33 -25.30
C GLY A 42 -0.65 25.68 -23.99
N SER A 43 0.11 24.68 -23.56
CA SER A 43 -0.09 23.98 -22.28
C SER A 43 1.20 23.88 -21.50
N ALA A 44 1.08 23.79 -20.18
CA ALA A 44 2.16 23.39 -19.29
C ALA A 44 1.65 22.22 -18.43
N THR A 45 2.52 21.25 -18.20
CA THR A 45 2.24 20.06 -17.39
C THR A 45 3.13 20.08 -16.17
N ILE A 46 2.57 19.74 -15.02
CA ILE A 46 3.31 19.62 -13.76
C ILE A 46 3.17 18.18 -13.28
N THR A 47 4.30 17.52 -13.06
CA THR A 47 4.33 16.20 -12.41
C THR A 47 4.73 16.38 -10.96
N ILE A 48 3.79 16.12 -10.05
CA ILE A 48 4.03 16.15 -8.61
C ILE A 48 4.23 14.71 -8.12
N VAL A 49 5.32 14.48 -7.40
CA VAL A 49 5.62 13.21 -6.74
C VAL A 49 5.46 13.41 -5.24
N ILE A 50 4.67 12.54 -4.63
CA ILE A 50 4.44 12.47 -3.19
C ILE A 50 4.71 11.04 -2.69
N THR A 51 4.98 10.91 -1.40
CA THR A 51 4.97 9.64 -0.68
C THR A 51 3.89 9.65 0.41
N THR A 52 3.46 8.49 0.83
CA THR A 52 2.52 8.32 1.95
C THR A 52 2.91 7.07 2.72
N THR A 53 2.75 7.12 4.04
CA THR A 53 2.94 5.97 4.92
C THR A 53 1.60 5.39 5.40
N GLY A 54 0.48 6.01 5.03
CA GLY A 54 -0.86 5.56 5.38
C GLY A 54 -1.58 4.91 4.19
N THR A 55 -2.53 4.04 4.51
CA THR A 55 -3.43 3.41 3.54
C THR A 55 -4.77 4.14 3.46
N GLY A 56 -5.50 3.90 2.37
CA GLY A 56 -6.80 4.52 2.11
C GLY A 56 -6.81 5.43 0.89
N THR A 57 -7.91 6.18 0.74
CA THR A 57 -8.13 7.04 -0.42
C THR A 57 -7.51 8.41 -0.20
N ILE A 58 -6.61 8.78 -1.10
CA ILE A 58 -6.08 10.13 -1.24
C ILE A 58 -6.91 10.85 -2.30
N THR A 59 -7.46 11.99 -1.94
CA THR A 59 -8.22 12.86 -2.86
C THR A 59 -7.46 14.16 -3.05
N ASN A 60 -7.08 14.46 -4.29
CA ASN A 60 -6.37 15.69 -4.64
C ASN A 60 -7.18 16.58 -5.60
N THR A 61 -7.03 17.90 -5.46
CA THR A 61 -7.61 18.90 -6.37
C THR A 61 -6.57 19.97 -6.68
N ALA A 62 -6.26 20.17 -7.95
CA ALA A 62 -5.40 21.26 -8.40
C ALA A 62 -6.24 22.42 -8.96
N SER A 63 -5.77 23.64 -8.76
CA SER A 63 -6.41 24.84 -9.31
C SER A 63 -5.41 25.70 -10.09
N ALA A 64 -5.84 26.25 -11.21
CA ALA A 64 -5.10 27.22 -12.00
C ALA A 64 -5.63 28.65 -11.74
N THR A 65 -4.71 29.61 -11.71
CA THR A 65 -5.02 31.05 -11.59
C THR A 65 -4.21 31.83 -12.60
N GLY A 66 -4.68 33.01 -12.97
CA GLY A 66 -3.99 33.89 -13.90
C GLY A 66 -4.24 35.36 -13.60
N THR A 67 -3.32 36.22 -14.05
CA THR A 67 -3.47 37.68 -13.93
C THR A 67 -4.38 38.30 -14.98
N VAL A 68 -4.74 37.54 -16.03
CA VAL A 68 -5.71 37.95 -17.06
C VAL A 68 -7.06 37.35 -16.66
N VAL A 69 -8.12 38.15 -16.74
CA VAL A 69 -9.48 37.68 -16.44
C VAL A 69 -9.83 36.54 -17.36
N ASP A 70 -10.13 35.39 -16.76
CA ASP A 70 -10.63 34.22 -17.46
C ASP A 70 -12.14 34.38 -17.73
N PRO A 71 -12.60 34.29 -18.99
CA PRO A 71 -14.02 34.32 -19.33
C PRO A 71 -14.85 33.16 -18.74
N ALA A 72 -14.23 32.07 -18.31
CA ALA A 72 -14.90 30.85 -17.87
C ALA A 72 -14.34 30.31 -16.53
N PRO A 73 -14.34 31.09 -15.43
CA PRO A 73 -13.62 30.74 -14.20
C PRO A 73 -14.02 29.41 -13.54
N GLY A 74 -15.17 28.85 -13.89
CA GLY A 74 -15.65 27.56 -13.40
C GLY A 74 -14.89 26.34 -13.93
N ASN A 75 -14.00 26.49 -14.92
CA ASN A 75 -13.18 25.40 -15.45
C ASN A 75 -11.73 25.41 -14.94
N ASN A 76 -11.41 26.26 -13.94
CA ASN A 76 -10.06 26.45 -13.42
C ASN A 76 -9.65 25.49 -12.31
N THR A 77 -10.55 24.60 -11.90
CA THR A 77 -10.29 23.59 -10.87
C THR A 77 -10.59 22.22 -11.46
N THR A 78 -9.69 21.26 -11.24
CA THR A 78 -9.94 19.87 -11.64
C THR A 78 -11.01 19.25 -10.75
N ILE A 79 -11.69 18.23 -11.26
CA ILE A 79 -12.47 17.35 -10.40
C ILE A 79 -11.49 16.62 -9.44
N ALA A 80 -11.95 16.36 -8.22
CA ALA A 80 -11.23 15.54 -7.25
C ALA A 80 -10.78 14.21 -7.88
N GLU A 81 -9.46 14.00 -7.94
CA GLU A 81 -8.89 12.74 -8.38
C GLU A 81 -8.60 11.87 -7.16
N ASN A 82 -9.14 10.65 -7.17
CA ASN A 82 -8.98 9.70 -6.09
C ASN A 82 -7.94 8.65 -6.48
N THR A 83 -6.97 8.43 -5.60
CA THR A 83 -6.06 7.29 -5.67
C THR A 83 -6.13 6.51 -4.37
N THR A 84 -6.17 5.18 -4.45
CA THR A 84 -6.16 4.30 -3.27
C THR A 84 -4.77 3.76 -3.01
N VAL A 85 -4.29 3.91 -1.79
CA VAL A 85 -3.07 3.26 -1.30
C VAL A 85 -3.48 2.02 -0.52
N ASN A 86 -3.06 0.86 -1.00
CA ASN A 86 -3.39 -0.42 -0.38
C ASN A 86 -2.34 -0.79 0.67
N ASP A 87 -2.73 -1.59 1.66
CA ASP A 87 -1.79 -2.23 2.57
C ASP A 87 -0.85 -3.18 1.80
N ALA A 88 0.38 -3.34 2.30
CA ALA A 88 1.25 -4.39 1.81
C ALA A 88 0.71 -5.76 2.28
N PRO A 89 0.81 -6.81 1.46
CA PRO A 89 0.43 -8.15 1.90
C PRO A 89 1.31 -8.60 3.07
N PRO A 90 0.80 -9.44 3.98
CA PRO A 90 1.63 -10.10 4.97
C PRO A 90 2.68 -11.00 4.29
N VAL A 91 3.71 -11.39 5.04
CA VAL A 91 4.72 -12.36 4.58
C VAL A 91 4.68 -13.57 5.51
N ALA A 92 4.30 -14.72 4.96
CA ALA A 92 4.08 -15.95 5.69
C ALA A 92 5.42 -16.58 6.12
N SER A 93 5.56 -16.92 7.39
CA SER A 93 6.74 -17.63 7.91
C SER A 93 6.41 -18.35 9.20
N PHE A 94 7.03 -19.50 9.44
CA PHE A 94 6.88 -20.20 10.72
C PHE A 94 8.11 -21.03 11.09
N THR A 95 8.14 -21.42 12.35
CA THR A 95 9.11 -22.37 12.91
C THR A 95 8.38 -23.50 13.64
N THR A 96 9.07 -24.61 13.85
CA THR A 96 8.49 -25.80 14.49
C THR A 96 9.37 -26.31 15.63
N SER A 97 8.73 -26.85 16.66
CA SER A 97 9.39 -27.62 17.73
C SER A 97 8.58 -28.87 18.05
N SER A 98 9.21 -29.90 18.62
CA SER A 98 8.50 -31.09 19.10
C SER A 98 8.39 -31.03 20.62
N SER A 99 7.17 -31.20 21.15
CA SER A 99 6.88 -31.26 22.59
C SER A 99 6.56 -32.66 23.09
N ALA A 100 6.16 -33.56 22.19
CA ALA A 100 5.86 -34.96 22.50
C ALA A 100 6.05 -35.84 21.25
N PRO A 101 6.11 -37.18 21.40
CA PRO A 101 6.18 -38.09 20.27
C PRO A 101 5.04 -37.84 19.28
N LEU A 102 5.40 -37.64 18.00
CA LEU A 102 4.48 -37.32 16.91
C LEU A 102 3.73 -35.98 17.05
N THR A 103 4.04 -35.17 18.06
CA THR A 103 3.45 -33.85 18.27
C THR A 103 4.43 -32.75 17.90
N ILE A 104 3.98 -31.86 17.01
CA ILE A 104 4.72 -30.68 16.56
C ILE A 104 3.94 -29.43 16.97
N ASP A 105 4.64 -28.52 17.65
CA ASP A 105 4.18 -27.17 17.92
C ASP A 105 4.65 -26.24 16.82
N PHE A 106 3.73 -25.45 16.28
CA PHE A 106 3.99 -24.46 15.26
C PHE A 106 4.00 -23.08 15.88
N THR A 107 5.04 -22.31 15.59
CA THR A 107 5.14 -20.91 15.99
C THR A 107 5.15 -20.04 14.75
N ASP A 108 4.11 -19.22 14.61
CA ASP A 108 4.04 -18.19 13.58
C ASP A 108 5.16 -17.16 13.77
N THR A 109 5.81 -16.82 12.66
CA THR A 109 6.84 -15.78 12.56
C THR A 109 6.56 -14.85 11.38
N SER A 110 5.33 -14.86 10.88
CA SER A 110 4.90 -14.05 9.76
C SER A 110 5.00 -12.56 10.09
N THR A 111 5.17 -11.73 9.06
CA THR A 111 5.28 -10.27 9.22
C THR A 111 4.18 -9.54 8.46
N GLY A 112 3.97 -8.26 8.79
CA GLY A 112 2.87 -7.46 8.25
C GLY A 112 1.59 -7.52 9.08
N THR A 113 0.52 -6.94 8.58
CA THR A 113 -0.80 -6.95 9.25
C THR A 113 -1.53 -8.23 8.87
N ILE A 114 -1.84 -9.08 9.85
CA ILE A 114 -2.50 -10.38 9.65
C ILE A 114 -3.85 -10.37 10.37
N THR A 115 -4.89 -10.77 9.65
CA THR A 115 -6.27 -10.92 10.12
C THR A 115 -6.59 -12.37 10.43
N THR A 116 -6.13 -13.32 9.61
CA THR A 116 -6.41 -14.75 9.80
C THR A 116 -5.20 -15.63 9.50
N TYR A 117 -5.19 -16.80 10.15
CA TYR A 117 -4.24 -17.89 9.92
C TYR A 117 -5.02 -19.10 9.40
N THR A 118 -4.40 -19.89 8.54
CA THR A 118 -4.91 -21.20 8.12
C THR A 118 -3.76 -22.16 7.96
N TRP A 119 -3.73 -23.18 8.81
CA TRP A 119 -2.75 -24.25 8.83
C TRP A 119 -3.34 -25.49 8.19
N ASP A 120 -2.65 -26.03 7.20
CA ASP A 120 -2.85 -27.37 6.65
C ASP A 120 -1.62 -28.19 7.00
N PHE A 121 -1.80 -29.24 7.80
CA PHE A 121 -0.70 -30.04 8.34
C PHE A 121 -0.17 -31.09 7.35
N GLY A 122 -0.79 -31.25 6.18
CA GLY A 122 -0.33 -32.14 5.11
C GLY A 122 -0.61 -33.63 5.35
N ASP A 123 -1.31 -33.99 6.43
CA ASP A 123 -1.68 -35.37 6.79
C ASP A 123 -3.17 -35.69 6.51
N GLY A 124 -3.92 -34.72 5.98
CA GLY A 124 -5.35 -34.83 5.70
C GLY A 124 -6.26 -34.52 6.90
N SER A 125 -5.72 -34.06 8.03
CA SER A 125 -6.54 -33.53 9.12
C SER A 125 -7.24 -32.22 8.70
N PRO A 126 -8.31 -31.79 9.42
CA PRO A 126 -8.88 -30.47 9.23
C PRO A 126 -7.86 -29.35 9.45
N THR A 127 -8.07 -28.21 8.80
CA THR A 127 -7.22 -27.02 8.96
C THR A 127 -7.43 -26.34 10.31
N ASP A 128 -6.37 -25.73 10.86
CA ASP A 128 -6.41 -24.92 12.09
C ASP A 128 -6.32 -23.42 11.78
N SER A 129 -6.93 -22.57 12.61
CA SER A 129 -6.92 -21.10 12.48
C SER A 129 -6.24 -20.38 13.65
N SER A 130 -5.72 -21.12 14.62
CA SER A 130 -4.92 -20.62 15.72
C SER A 130 -3.61 -20.04 15.18
N GLN A 131 -3.09 -18.98 15.80
CA GLN A 131 -1.80 -18.41 15.41
C GLN A 131 -0.65 -19.42 15.64
N ASN A 132 -0.65 -20.10 16.78
CA ASN A 132 0.40 -21.05 17.17
C ASN A 132 -0.24 -22.41 17.55
N PRO A 133 -0.65 -23.24 16.58
CA PRO A 133 -1.28 -24.52 16.88
C PRO A 133 -0.26 -25.57 17.32
N SER A 134 -0.77 -26.60 18.00
CA SER A 134 -0.05 -27.85 18.26
C SER A 134 -0.80 -28.98 17.57
N HIS A 135 -0.11 -29.79 16.77
CA HIS A 135 -0.70 -30.87 16.00
C HIS A 135 -0.01 -32.20 16.29
N THR A 136 -0.80 -33.27 16.43
CA THR A 136 -0.30 -34.62 16.65
C THR A 136 -0.60 -35.51 15.45
N TYR A 137 0.46 -35.99 14.80
CA TYR A 137 0.40 -36.85 13.64
C TYR A 137 0.15 -38.31 14.03
N ALA A 138 -0.53 -39.05 13.17
CA ALA A 138 -0.86 -40.45 13.42
C ALA A 138 0.34 -41.41 13.26
N ALA A 139 1.34 -41.01 12.45
CA ALA A 139 2.52 -41.81 12.16
C ALA A 139 3.73 -40.89 11.93
N SER A 140 4.93 -41.44 12.06
CA SER A 140 6.15 -40.75 11.66
C SER A 140 6.24 -40.68 10.14
N GLY A 141 6.82 -39.59 9.62
CA GLY A 141 6.86 -39.34 8.20
C GLY A 141 7.24 -37.92 7.83
N ASN A 142 7.25 -37.65 6.53
CA ASN A 142 7.45 -36.30 6.01
C ASN A 142 6.09 -35.71 5.63
N TYR A 143 5.81 -34.50 6.11
CA TYR A 143 4.55 -33.81 5.89
C TYR A 143 4.80 -32.40 5.36
N ASP A 144 4.10 -32.05 4.28
CA ASP A 144 4.13 -30.71 3.70
C ASP A 144 3.14 -29.81 4.42
N VAL A 145 3.64 -29.07 5.42
CA VAL A 145 2.81 -28.17 6.21
C VAL A 145 2.71 -26.83 5.48
N LYS A 146 1.47 -26.36 5.29
CA LYS A 146 1.18 -25.07 4.66
C LYS A 146 0.55 -24.12 5.66
N LEU A 147 1.17 -22.96 5.83
CA LEU A 147 0.59 -21.79 6.50
C LEU A 147 0.11 -20.81 5.43
N THR A 148 -1.15 -20.39 5.53
CA THR A 148 -1.73 -19.26 4.79
C THR A 148 -2.06 -18.16 5.77
N VAL A 149 -1.58 -16.95 5.51
CA VAL A 149 -1.91 -15.74 6.27
C VAL A 149 -2.63 -14.74 5.38
N ASP A 150 -3.72 -14.17 5.87
CA ASP A 150 -4.52 -13.17 5.15
C ASP A 150 -4.56 -11.87 5.97
N GLY A 151 -4.42 -10.74 5.30
CA GLY A 151 -4.43 -9.40 5.87
C GLY A 151 -5.10 -8.38 4.94
N PRO A 152 -5.25 -7.12 5.38
CA PRO A 152 -5.86 -6.07 4.58
C PRO A 152 -5.11 -5.77 3.26
N GLY A 153 -3.82 -6.10 3.19
CA GLY A 153 -3.01 -5.99 1.97
C GLY A 153 -3.09 -7.19 1.03
N GLY A 154 -3.89 -8.20 1.36
CA GLY A 154 -3.99 -9.47 0.65
C GLY A 154 -3.45 -10.64 1.47
N MET A 155 -3.09 -11.72 0.80
CA MET A 155 -2.69 -12.97 1.43
C MET A 155 -1.30 -13.41 0.97
N ASP A 156 -0.62 -14.18 1.82
CA ASP A 156 0.60 -14.90 1.48
C ASP A 156 0.57 -16.32 2.06
N MET A 157 1.36 -17.22 1.50
CA MET A 157 1.43 -18.60 1.96
C MET A 157 2.83 -19.18 1.85
N ILE A 158 3.18 -20.05 2.80
CA ILE A 158 4.43 -20.79 2.81
C ILE A 158 4.16 -22.26 3.06
N THR A 159 4.91 -23.13 2.36
CA THR A 159 4.89 -24.58 2.57
C THR A 159 6.27 -25.04 2.97
N VAL A 160 6.36 -25.78 4.09
CA VAL A 160 7.60 -26.35 4.61
C VAL A 160 7.38 -27.83 4.88
N THR A 161 8.24 -28.68 4.29
CA THR A 161 8.27 -30.10 4.60
C THR A 161 8.96 -30.31 5.96
N ILE A 162 8.25 -30.91 6.90
CA ILE A 162 8.80 -31.29 8.21
C ILE A 162 8.91 -32.81 8.32
N SER A 163 9.76 -33.28 9.23
CA SER A 163 9.84 -34.70 9.61
C SER A 163 9.31 -34.88 11.03
N VAL A 164 8.37 -35.81 11.16
CA VAL A 164 7.68 -36.14 12.42
C VAL A 164 8.09 -37.52 12.89
#